data_AF-A0A1B6GEU7-F1
#
_entry.id   AF-A0A1B6GEU7-F1
#
_cell.length_a   1.000
_cell.length_b   1.000
_cell.length_c   1.000
_cell.angle_alpha   90.00
_cell.angle_beta   90.00
_cell.angle_gamma   90.00
#
_symmetry.space_group_name_H-M   'P 1'
#
loop_
_entity.id
_entity.type
_entity.pdbx_description
1 polymer ?
#
loop_
_entity_poly.entity_id
_entity_poly.type
_entity_poly.pdbx_seq_one_letter_code
_entity_poly.pdbx_strand_id
1 'polypeptide(L)'
;MLRKMKPPASLVLTNYLKQCNEPPWTSYFVKYSSVINDQRGHSHFNWKVGNSNYHILRTGCYPYIKYHCTKRPYTDLSMDNQMMRIIKILNLEDILLMSLFSLKKNI
;
A
#
# COMPACT_ATOMS: atom_id res chain seq x y z
N MET A 1 18.16 20.94 13.98
CA MET A 1 16.79 20.57 13.54
C MET A 1 16.66 19.06 13.50
N LEU A 2 15.80 18.45 14.32
CA LEU A 2 15.47 17.03 14.19
C LEU A 2 14.82 16.82 12.80
N ARG A 3 15.48 16.05 11.94
CA ARG A 3 14.95 15.69 10.62
C ARG A 3 13.68 14.88 10.86
N LYS A 4 12.49 15.46 10.63
CA LYS A 4 11.21 14.74 10.81
C LYS A 4 11.24 13.47 9.97
N MET A 5 11.28 12.32 10.65
CA MET A 5 11.20 11.03 9.98
C MET A 5 9.82 10.86 9.38
N LYS A 6 9.76 10.39 8.14
CA LYS A 6 8.49 10.07 7.48
C LYS A 6 7.87 8.85 8.17
N PRO A 7 6.54 8.84 8.41
CA PRO A 7 5.91 7.67 9.00
C PRO A 7 5.95 6.47 8.04
N PRO A 8 5.93 5.24 8.57
CA PRO A 8 5.70 4.04 7.76
C PRO A 8 4.31 4.07 7.11
N ALA A 9 4.18 3.52 5.91
CA ALA A 9 2.91 3.44 5.20
C ALA A 9 1.90 2.56 5.95
N SER A 10 2.39 1.49 6.61
CA SER A 10 1.59 0.67 7.54
C SER A 10 0.93 1.47 8.66
N LEU A 11 1.66 2.41 9.27
CA LEU A 11 1.14 3.23 10.37
C LEU A 11 0.04 4.17 9.87
N VAL A 12 0.25 4.78 8.69
CA VAL A 12 -0.75 5.63 8.05
C VAL A 12 -2.02 4.82 7.75
N LEU A 13 -1.89 3.60 7.23
CA LEU A 13 -3.01 2.69 6.99
C LEU A 13 -3.79 2.35 8.26
N THR A 14 -3.09 1.93 9.31
CA THR A 14 -3.72 1.58 10.59
C THR A 14 -4.44 2.78 11.20
N ASN A 15 -3.80 3.94 11.23
CA ASN A 15 -4.40 5.15 11.81
C ASN A 15 -5.59 5.63 10.99
N TYR A 16 -5.51 5.59 9.66
CA TYR A 16 -6.63 5.94 8.79
C TYR A 16 -7.85 5.05 9.05
N LEU A 17 -7.67 3.72 9.08
CA LEU A 17 -8.77 2.79 9.34
C LEU A 17 -9.39 2.97 10.73
N LYS A 18 -8.56 3.26 11.76
CA LYS A 18 -9.06 3.59 13.10
C LYS A 18 -9.82 4.91 13.13
N GLN A 19 -9.31 5.95 12.47
CA GLN A 19 -9.95 7.28 12.40
C GLN A 19 -11.30 7.21 11.69
N CYS A 20 -11.45 6.34 10.69
CA CYS A 20 -12.71 6.06 10.03
C CYS A 20 -13.64 5.11 10.82
N ASN A 21 -13.32 4.79 12.07
CA ASN A 21 -14.06 3.86 12.92
C ASN A 21 -14.25 2.46 12.30
N GLU A 22 -13.19 1.95 11.66
CA GLU A 22 -13.17 0.65 11.00
C GLU A 22 -14.37 0.47 10.03
N PRO A 23 -14.46 1.21 8.91
CA PRO A 23 -15.60 1.12 8.00
C PRO A 23 -15.64 -0.24 7.28
N PRO A 24 -16.81 -0.70 6.79
CA PRO A 24 -16.91 -1.97 6.05
C PRO A 24 -16.10 -1.96 4.75
N TRP A 25 -15.98 -0.80 4.10
CA TRP A 25 -15.15 -0.59 2.92
C TRP A 25 -14.66 0.86 2.88
N THR A 26 -13.45 1.09 2.37
CA THR A 26 -12.92 2.42 2.07
C THR A 26 -11.77 2.37 1.05
N SER A 27 -11.46 3.50 0.43
CA SER A 27 -10.26 3.66 -0.40
C SER A 27 -9.67 5.05 -0.25
N TYR A 28 -8.34 5.16 -0.32
CA TYR A 28 -7.64 6.44 -0.19
C TYR A 28 -6.26 6.39 -0.85
N PHE A 29 -5.63 7.56 -0.97
CA PHE A 29 -4.32 7.73 -1.59
C PHE A 29 -3.31 8.29 -0.61
N VAL A 30 -2.06 7.82 -0.71
CA VAL A 30 -0.92 8.33 0.08
C VAL A 30 0.20 8.69 -0.86
N LYS A 31 0.73 9.92 -0.79
CA LYS A 31 1.89 10.33 -1.59
C LYS A 31 3.12 9.52 -1.18
N TYR A 32 3.84 8.95 -2.15
CA TYR A 32 5.11 8.26 -1.89
C TYR A 32 6.13 9.16 -1.19
N SER A 33 6.12 10.47 -1.47
CA SER A 33 7.02 11.43 -0.85
C SER A 33 6.74 11.66 0.65
N SER A 34 5.55 11.29 1.15
CA SER A 34 5.14 11.55 2.53
C SER A 34 5.38 10.38 3.49
N VAL A 35 5.72 9.19 2.99
CA VAL A 35 5.84 7.97 3.81
C VAL A 35 7.10 7.14 3.49
N ILE A 36 7.47 6.25 4.40
CA ILE A 36 8.39 5.14 4.13
C ILE A 36 7.54 3.95 3.69
N ASN A 37 7.76 3.43 2.48
CA ASN A 37 7.00 2.30 1.95
C ASN A 37 7.54 0.96 2.50
N ASP A 38 7.13 0.63 3.71
CA ASP A 38 7.45 -0.60 4.44
C ASP A 38 6.60 -1.81 4.03
N GLN A 39 5.57 -1.59 3.21
CA GLN A 39 4.69 -2.65 2.67
C GLN A 39 5.09 -3.04 1.23
N ARG A 40 6.27 -2.64 0.76
CA ARG A 40 6.74 -2.88 -0.62
C ARG A 40 6.74 -4.38 -0.92
N GLY A 41 6.29 -4.76 -2.12
CA GLY A 41 6.20 -6.16 -2.53
C GLY A 41 4.89 -6.85 -2.15
N HIS A 42 4.04 -6.22 -1.32
CA HIS A 42 2.69 -6.68 -1.07
C HIS A 42 1.69 -5.92 -1.95
N SER A 43 0.96 -6.66 -2.78
CA SER A 43 -0.10 -6.15 -3.64
C SER A 43 -1.48 -6.42 -3.05
N HIS A 44 -1.69 -7.61 -2.47
CA HIS A 44 -2.95 -7.99 -1.82
C HIS A 44 -2.63 -8.74 -0.52
N PHE A 45 -3.10 -8.26 0.63
CA PHE A 45 -2.73 -8.84 1.93
C PHE A 45 -3.76 -8.57 3.03
N ASN A 46 -3.72 -9.38 4.08
CA ASN A 46 -4.51 -9.16 5.30
C ASN A 46 -3.86 -8.08 6.17
N TRP A 47 -4.70 -7.21 6.74
CA TRP A 47 -4.26 -6.17 7.66
C TRP A 47 -5.17 -6.12 8.88
N LYS A 48 -4.62 -6.47 10.04
CA LYS A 48 -5.33 -6.47 11.31
C LYS A 48 -5.36 -5.05 11.89
N VAL A 49 -6.55 -4.53 12.17
CA VAL A 49 -6.75 -3.22 12.82
C VAL A 49 -7.81 -3.37 13.89
N GLY A 50 -7.45 -3.09 15.14
CA GLY A 50 -8.36 -3.25 16.28
C GLY A 50 -8.96 -4.65 16.30
N ASN A 51 -10.29 -4.73 16.21
CA ASN A 51 -11.02 -5.99 16.19
C ASN A 51 -11.31 -6.51 14.77
N SER A 52 -11.10 -5.71 13.72
CA SER A 52 -11.37 -6.10 12.33
C SER A 52 -10.12 -6.62 11.60
N ASN A 53 -10.34 -7.43 10.57
CA ASN A 53 -9.35 -7.73 9.54
C ASN A 53 -9.78 -7.07 8.22
N TYR A 54 -8.80 -6.57 7.47
CA TYR A 54 -9.01 -5.98 6.17
C TYR A 54 -8.24 -6.74 5.11
N HIS A 55 -8.88 -6.98 3.97
CA HIS A 55 -8.18 -7.30 2.74
C HIS A 55 -7.74 -5.98 2.10
N ILE A 56 -6.43 -5.79 1.99
CA ILE A 56 -5.81 -4.58 1.47
C ILE A 56 -5.30 -4.86 0.06
N LEU A 57 -5.90 -4.22 -0.93
CA LEU A 57 -5.40 -4.21 -2.30
C LEU A 57 -4.69 -2.89 -2.56
N ARG A 58 -3.39 -2.96 -2.86
CA ARG A 58 -2.57 -1.81 -3.27
C ARG A 58 -2.44 -1.81 -4.79
N THR A 59 -2.76 -0.69 -5.42
CA THR A 59 -2.54 -0.51 -6.87
C THR A 59 -1.49 0.56 -7.14
N GLY A 60 -0.76 0.42 -8.25
CA GLY A 60 0.18 1.45 -8.71
C GLY A 60 -0.59 2.67 -9.21
N CYS A 61 -0.28 3.86 -8.68
CA CYS A 61 -0.85 5.12 -9.15
C CYS A 61 0.14 6.26 -8.87
N TYR A 62 1.32 6.20 -9.47
CA TYR A 62 2.35 7.19 -9.18
C TYR A 62 1.86 8.63 -9.44
N PRO A 63 2.12 9.60 -8.53
CA PRO A 63 3.04 9.60 -7.38
C PRO A 63 2.44 9.11 -6.03
N TYR A 64 1.37 8.32 -6.08
CA TYR A 64 0.62 7.84 -4.92
C TYR A 64 0.63 6.32 -4.78
N ILE A 65 0.45 5.87 -3.54
CA ILE A 65 0.00 4.54 -3.19
C ILE A 65 -1.52 4.62 -3.07
N LYS A 66 -2.25 3.85 -3.87
CA LYS A 66 -3.70 3.70 -3.71
C LYS A 66 -3.98 2.48 -2.83
N TYR A 67 -4.77 2.69 -1.79
CA TYR A 67 -5.27 1.63 -0.92
C TYR A 67 -6.75 1.41 -1.19
N HIS A 68 -7.13 0.16 -1.40
CA HIS A 68 -8.51 -0.31 -1.29
C HIS A 68 -8.58 -1.23 -0.09
N CYS A 69 -9.48 -0.94 0.83
CA CYS A 69 -9.61 -1.63 2.11
C CYS A 69 -11.02 -2.18 2.23
N THR A 70 -11.14 -3.51 2.29
CA THR A 70 -12.44 -4.17 2.49
C THR A 70 -12.38 -4.98 3.77
N LYS A 71 -13.29 -4.72 4.71
CA LYS A 71 -13.38 -5.48 5.97
C LYS A 71 -13.85 -6.90 5.67
N ARG A 72 -13.02 -7.89 5.98
CA ARG A 72 -13.30 -9.31 5.70
C ARG A 72 -12.61 -10.22 6.72
N PRO A 73 -13.14 -11.43 6.96
CA PRO A 73 -12.42 -12.45 7.74
C PRO A 73 -11.00 -12.68 7.18
N TYR A 74 -10.12 -13.16 8.05
CA TYR A 74 -8.79 -13.58 7.61
C TYR A 74 -8.93 -14.72 6.59
N THR A 75 -8.18 -14.65 5.50
CA THR A 75 -8.16 -15.68 4.44
C THR A 75 -6.75 -15.76 3.89
N ASP A 76 -6.30 -16.93 3.45
CA ASP A 76 -5.03 -16.98 2.73
C ASP A 76 -5.16 -16.26 1.39
N LEU A 77 -4.40 -15.17 1.22
CA LEU A 77 -4.37 -14.33 0.02
C LEU A 77 -3.05 -14.53 -0.75
N SER A 78 -2.29 -15.57 -0.46
CA SER A 78 -0.98 -15.84 -1.08
C SER A 78 -1.06 -15.89 -2.61
N MET A 79 -2.02 -16.66 -3.14
CA MET A 79 -2.26 -16.81 -4.57
C MET A 79 -2.73 -15.49 -5.21
N ASP A 80 -3.68 -14.78 -4.59
CA ASP A 80 -4.16 -13.49 -5.09
C ASP A 80 -3.02 -12.46 -5.11
N ASN A 81 -2.19 -12.41 -4.07
CA ASN A 81 -1.05 -11.52 -3.99
C ASN A 81 -0.04 -11.80 -5.11
N GLN A 82 0.26 -13.08 -5.36
CA GLN A 82 1.15 -13.50 -6.44
C GLN A 82 0.58 -13.11 -7.80
N MET A 83 -0.69 -13.41 -8.06
CA MET A 83 -1.37 -13.05 -9.31
C MET A 83 -1.32 -11.54 -9.55
N MET A 84 -1.67 -10.73 -8.55
CA MET A 84 -1.63 -9.26 -8.64
C MET A 84 -0.21 -8.72 -8.87
N ARG A 85 0.81 -9.37 -8.31
CA ARG A 85 2.22 -9.00 -8.57
C ARG A 85 2.63 -9.35 -10.00
N ILE A 86 2.25 -10.52 -10.51
CA ILE A 86 2.55 -10.94 -11.88
C ILE A 86 1.92 -9.98 -12.88
N ILE A 87 0.64 -9.65 -12.71
CA ILE A 87 -0.08 -8.72 -13.60
C ILE A 87 0.60 -7.35 -13.66
N LYS A 88 1.01 -6.79 -12.52
CA LYS A 88 1.73 -5.50 -12.47
C LYS A 88 3.08 -5.53 -13.20
N ILE A 89 3.79 -6.66 -13.13
CA ILE A 89 5.06 -6.87 -13.83
C ILE A 89 4.82 -6.90 -15.34
N LEU A 90 3.83 -7.65 -15.79
CA LEU A 90 3.46 -7.74 -17.21
C LEU A 90 3.00 -6.39 -17.77
N ASN A 91 2.24 -5.62 -16.98
CA ASN A 91 1.78 -4.28 -17.36
C ASN A 91 2.87 -3.20 -17.25
N LEU A 92 4.11 -3.53 -16.84
CA LEU A 92 5.23 -2.61 -16.61
C LEU A 92 4.96 -1.47 -15.61
N GLU A 93 3.83 -1.49 -14.91
CA GLU A 93 3.37 -0.42 -14.02
C GLU A 93 4.39 -0.11 -12.91
N ASP A 94 5.09 -1.13 -12.42
CA ASP A 94 6.13 -0.99 -11.39
C ASP A 94 7.55 -0.93 -11.98
N ILE A 95 7.80 -1.56 -13.14
CA ILE A 95 9.15 -1.68 -13.74
C ILE A 95 9.60 -0.38 -14.39
N LEU A 96 8.75 0.29 -15.17
CA LEU A 96 9.10 1.56 -15.81
C LEU A 96 9.26 2.68 -14.77
N LEU A 97 8.46 2.59 -13.71
CA LEU A 97 8.34 3.61 -12.70
C LEU A 97 9.51 3.57 -11.70
N MET A 98 9.88 2.38 -11.21
CA MET A 98 11.04 2.23 -10.32
C MET A 98 12.36 2.59 -11.02
N SER A 99 12.53 2.27 -12.31
CA SER A 99 13.72 2.61 -13.08
C SER A 99 13.86 4.12 -13.31
N LEU A 100 12.78 4.79 -13.73
CA LEU A 100 12.78 6.25 -13.91
C LEU A 100 13.00 7.04 -12.59
N PHE A 101 12.45 6.60 -11.46
CA PHE A 101 12.67 7.29 -10.18
C PHE A 101 14.00 6.99 -9.50
N SER A 102 14.59 5.82 -9.74
CA SER A 102 15.96 5.53 -9.30
C SER A 102 16.98 6.37 -10.08
N LEU A 103 16.73 6.62 -11.36
CA LEU A 103 17.52 7.56 -12.19
C LEU A 103 17.36 9.01 -11.74
N LYS A 104 16.13 9.47 -11.44
CA LYS A 104 15.86 10.88 -11.07
C LYS A 104 16.26 11.27 -9.64
N LYS A 105 16.70 10.33 -8.81
CA LYS A 105 17.28 10.61 -7.48
C LYS A 105 18.81 10.70 -7.49
N ASN A 106 19.45 10.34 -8.60
CA ASN A 106 20.91 10.33 -8.77
C ASN A 106 21.41 11.37 -9.80
N ILE A 107 20.55 12.32 -10.20
CA ILE A 107 20.84 13.55 -10.95
C ILE A 107 20.26 14.71 -10.14
#